data_AF-W9WB63-F1
#
_entry.id   AF-W9WB63-F1
#
_cell.length_a   1.000
_cell.length_b   1.000
_cell.length_c   1.000
_cell.angle_alpha   90.00
_cell.angle_beta   90.00
_cell.angle_gamma   90.00
#
_symmetry.space_group_name_H-M   'P 1'
#
loop_
_entity.id
_entity.type
_entity.pdbx_description
1 polymer ?
#
loop_
_entity_poly.entity_id
_entity_poly.type
_entity_poly.pdbx_seq_one_letter_code
_entity_poly.pdbx_strand_id
1 'polypeptide(L)'
;MSSLSDSDVTVLTANNYVPWARNFRAVAQEKDVWMLFTGDEPILPKPDFEAMLEEATDKDGHAGILFLQITYKMNSVDPVIRYEITGMTPNQAYVYLQETYKFDNVRARKIAEENLANLTFSPSEPAMTFVNKVRILQRDIRDAEGNCTNAMVMYTITRSLPKDRFADFLTSINIIKDMPKAKEVTMSEFMGRLVFAEAVPPKVASSTEG
;
A
#
# COMPACT_ATOMS: atom_id res chain seq x y z
N MET A 1 -9.30 -26.41 6.99
CA MET A 1 -9.62 -25.20 7.75
C MET A 1 -8.31 -24.51 8.07
N SER A 2 -7.89 -23.55 7.26
CA SER A 2 -6.66 -22.78 7.50
C SER A 2 -6.93 -21.75 8.58
N SER A 3 -6.28 -21.91 9.73
CA SER A 3 -6.19 -20.88 10.76
C SER A 3 -5.47 -19.67 10.16
N LEU A 4 -6.21 -18.60 9.87
CA LEU A 4 -5.62 -17.27 9.68
C LEU A 4 -4.92 -16.93 11.00
N SER A 5 -3.59 -16.93 10.99
CA SER A 5 -2.80 -16.51 12.15
C SER A 5 -3.15 -15.05 12.47
N ASP A 6 -3.37 -14.78 13.74
CA ASP A 6 -3.72 -13.48 14.34
C ASP A 6 -2.55 -12.46 14.29
N SER A 7 -1.70 -12.58 13.27
CA SER A 7 -0.45 -11.83 13.13
C SER A 7 -0.66 -10.62 12.20
N ASP A 8 -0.54 -9.43 12.79
CA ASP A 8 -0.34 -8.11 12.17
C ASP A 8 -1.58 -7.36 11.64
N VAL A 9 -2.71 -7.39 12.37
CA VAL A 9 -3.71 -6.33 12.20
C VAL A 9 -3.16 -5.03 12.80
N THR A 10 -2.54 -4.20 11.96
CA THR A 10 -2.06 -2.88 12.39
C THR A 10 -3.27 -2.02 12.78
N VAL A 11 -3.32 -1.59 14.04
CA VAL A 11 -4.40 -0.72 14.53
C VAL A 11 -4.36 0.62 13.77
N LEU A 12 -5.53 1.09 13.32
CA LEU A 12 -5.79 2.38 12.72
C LEU A 12 -5.46 3.46 13.73
N THR A 13 -4.59 4.34 13.31
CA THR A 13 -4.14 5.50 14.06
C THR A 13 -4.08 6.70 13.11
N ALA A 14 -3.96 7.85 13.73
CA ALA A 14 -3.49 9.08 13.12
C ALA A 14 -2.43 8.91 12.02
N ASN A 15 -1.39 8.11 12.32
CA ASN A 15 -0.17 8.04 11.53
C ASN A 15 -0.30 7.13 10.30
N ASN A 16 -1.29 6.23 10.29
CA ASN A 16 -1.50 5.27 9.19
C ASN A 16 -2.88 5.44 8.52
N TYR A 17 -3.64 6.48 8.87
CA TYR A 17 -4.96 6.72 8.30
C TYR A 17 -4.92 6.87 6.77
N VAL A 18 -4.00 7.67 6.22
CA VAL A 18 -3.91 7.88 4.76
C VAL A 18 -3.67 6.55 4.00
N PRO A 19 -2.63 5.75 4.32
CA PRO A 19 -2.44 4.47 3.64
C PRO A 19 -3.59 3.48 3.91
N TRP A 20 -4.19 3.51 5.11
CA TRP A 20 -5.37 2.70 5.44
C TRP A 20 -6.55 3.08 4.55
N ALA A 21 -6.88 4.36 4.44
CA ALA A 21 -8.02 4.88 3.68
C ALA A 21 -7.88 4.58 2.19
N ARG A 22 -6.66 4.67 1.62
CA ARG A 22 -6.37 4.23 0.25
C ARG A 22 -6.67 2.74 0.08
N ASN A 23 -6.13 1.89 0.95
CA ASN A 23 -6.32 0.44 0.86
C ASN A 23 -7.77 0.02 1.13
N PHE A 24 -8.48 0.76 1.96
CA PHE A 24 -9.90 0.59 2.21
C PHE A 24 -10.71 0.91 0.95
N ARG A 25 -10.47 2.09 0.34
CA ARG A 25 -11.13 2.50 -0.91
C ARG A 25 -10.90 1.50 -2.04
N ALA A 26 -9.66 1.05 -2.26
CA ALA A 26 -9.35 0.09 -3.32
C ALA A 26 -10.14 -1.22 -3.18
N VAL A 27 -10.20 -1.77 -1.96
CA VAL A 27 -10.98 -2.99 -1.68
C VAL A 27 -12.48 -2.73 -1.83
N ALA A 28 -12.99 -1.61 -1.33
CA ALA A 28 -14.40 -1.26 -1.47
C ALA A 28 -14.82 -1.08 -2.94
N GLN A 29 -13.93 -0.53 -3.78
CA GLN A 29 -14.16 -0.41 -5.22
C GLN A 29 -14.11 -1.77 -5.94
N GLU A 30 -13.16 -2.63 -5.61
CA GLU A 30 -13.08 -4.00 -6.17
C GLU A 30 -14.34 -4.81 -5.86
N LYS A 31 -14.97 -4.53 -4.70
CA LYS A 31 -16.20 -5.17 -4.24
C LYS A 31 -17.48 -4.43 -4.60
N ASP A 32 -17.38 -3.36 -5.39
CA ASP A 32 -18.51 -2.54 -5.85
C ASP A 32 -19.41 -1.99 -4.73
N VAL A 33 -18.80 -1.61 -3.60
CA VAL A 33 -19.50 -1.06 -2.42
C VAL A 33 -18.97 0.29 -1.96
N TRP A 34 -18.09 0.91 -2.75
CA TRP A 34 -17.55 2.23 -2.43
C TRP A 34 -18.64 3.31 -2.29
N MET A 35 -19.73 3.18 -3.05
CA MET A 35 -20.87 4.11 -2.97
C MET A 35 -21.53 4.09 -1.59
N LEU A 36 -21.52 2.96 -0.88
CA LEU A 36 -22.07 2.87 0.48
C LEU A 36 -21.33 3.78 1.48
N PHE A 37 -20.03 3.99 1.28
CA PHE A 37 -19.20 4.80 2.17
C PHE A 37 -19.21 6.28 1.82
N THR A 38 -19.49 6.61 0.56
CA THR A 38 -19.57 8.01 0.08
C THR A 38 -20.97 8.59 0.24
N GLY A 39 -22.00 7.74 0.34
CA GLY A 39 -23.39 8.18 0.32
C GLY A 39 -23.91 8.45 -1.10
N ASP A 40 -23.09 8.17 -2.13
CA ASP A 40 -23.44 8.29 -3.54
C ASP A 40 -24.18 7.04 -4.07
N GLU A 41 -24.84 6.30 -3.18
CA GLU A 41 -25.65 5.15 -3.57
C GLU A 41 -26.75 5.60 -4.54
N PRO A 42 -26.94 4.92 -5.68
CA PRO A 42 -28.07 5.20 -6.53
C PRO A 42 -29.34 4.98 -5.72
N ILE A 43 -30.20 6.01 -5.65
CA ILE A 43 -31.55 5.86 -5.11
C ILE A 43 -32.25 4.88 -6.04
N LEU A 44 -32.32 3.61 -5.63
CA LEU A 44 -33.03 2.61 -6.40
C LEU A 44 -34.50 3.06 -6.52
N PRO A 45 -35.07 3.04 -7.73
CA PRO A 45 -36.49 3.31 -7.89
C PRO A 45 -37.27 2.37 -7.00
N LYS A 46 -38.39 2.87 -6.44
CA LYS A 46 -39.24 2.11 -5.54
C LYS A 46 -39.50 0.74 -6.19
N PRO A 47 -39.20 -0.36 -5.49
CA PRO A 47 -39.23 -1.68 -6.11
C PRO A 47 -40.60 -1.94 -6.73
N ASP A 48 -40.57 -2.37 -7.99
CA ASP A 48 -41.74 -2.96 -8.62
C ASP A 48 -41.93 -4.35 -8.01
N PHE A 49 -42.89 -4.46 -7.09
CA PHE A 49 -43.16 -5.69 -6.36
C PHE A 49 -43.57 -6.84 -7.29
N GLU A 50 -44.11 -6.56 -8.49
CA GLU A 50 -44.40 -7.60 -9.49
C GLU A 50 -43.12 -8.15 -10.12
N ALA A 51 -42.14 -7.30 -10.46
CA ALA A 51 -40.86 -7.71 -11.02
C ALA A 51 -39.95 -8.44 -9.99
N MET A 52 -40.03 -8.04 -8.72
CA MET A 52 -39.24 -8.68 -7.64
C MET A 52 -39.70 -10.09 -7.30
N LEU A 53 -40.98 -10.42 -7.50
CA LEU A 53 -41.49 -11.77 -7.23
C LEU A 53 -40.93 -12.81 -8.21
N GLU A 54 -40.50 -12.40 -9.40
CA GLU A 54 -39.84 -13.24 -10.41
C GLU A 54 -38.32 -13.38 -10.15
N GLU A 55 -37.65 -12.35 -9.63
CA GLU A 55 -36.19 -12.32 -9.46
C GLU A 55 -35.69 -12.90 -8.11
N ALA A 56 -36.61 -13.14 -7.16
CA ALA A 56 -36.31 -13.63 -5.80
C ALA A 56 -35.83 -15.10 -5.71
N THR A 57 -35.38 -15.71 -6.80
CA THR A 57 -34.85 -17.08 -6.80
C THR A 57 -33.32 -17.20 -6.84
N ASP A 58 -32.54 -16.12 -6.88
CA ASP A 58 -31.08 -16.30 -7.12
C ASP A 58 -30.07 -15.46 -6.34
N LYS A 59 -30.41 -14.39 -5.59
CA LYS A 59 -29.36 -13.45 -5.12
C LYS A 59 -29.52 -12.80 -3.75
N ASP A 60 -29.85 -13.57 -2.71
CA ASP A 60 -29.75 -13.08 -1.33
C ASP A 60 -28.65 -13.80 -0.53
N GLY A 61 -27.48 -13.17 -0.44
CA GLY A 61 -26.38 -13.67 0.38
C GLY A 61 -25.10 -12.81 0.40
N HIS A 62 -24.95 -11.86 -0.52
CA HIS A 62 -23.67 -11.17 -0.72
C HIS A 62 -23.45 -9.94 0.18
N ALA A 63 -24.51 -9.22 0.60
CA ALA A 63 -24.35 -7.99 1.37
C ALA A 63 -23.87 -8.20 2.83
N GLY A 64 -24.36 -9.25 3.51
CA GLY A 64 -24.03 -9.52 4.92
C GLY A 64 -22.61 -10.04 5.16
N ILE A 65 -22.08 -10.85 4.23
CA ILE A 65 -20.71 -11.39 4.31
C ILE A 65 -19.68 -10.32 3.93
N LEU A 66 -20.05 -9.39 3.04
CA LEU A 66 -19.19 -8.26 2.66
C LEU A 66 -19.01 -7.26 3.80
N PHE A 67 -20.07 -6.99 4.56
CA PHE A 67 -20.00 -6.17 5.77
C PHE A 67 -19.01 -6.79 6.75
N LEU A 68 -19.09 -8.10 7.04
CA LEU A 68 -18.18 -8.82 7.94
C LEU A 68 -16.70 -8.81 7.51
N GLN A 69 -16.38 -8.84 6.22
CA GLN A 69 -14.99 -8.74 5.74
C GLN A 69 -14.46 -7.30 5.80
N ILE A 70 -15.32 -6.31 5.62
CA ILE A 70 -15.00 -4.90 5.88
C ILE A 70 -14.87 -4.66 7.40
N THR A 71 -15.69 -5.32 8.22
CA THR A 71 -15.56 -5.39 9.68
C THR A 71 -14.26 -6.08 10.10
N TYR A 72 -13.74 -7.04 9.33
CA TYR A 72 -12.43 -7.65 9.57
C TYR A 72 -11.29 -6.62 9.40
N LYS A 73 -11.44 -5.63 8.50
CA LYS A 73 -10.60 -4.42 8.52
C LYS A 73 -10.99 -3.46 9.64
N MET A 74 -12.21 -3.44 10.15
CA MET A 74 -12.53 -2.74 11.40
C MET A 74 -11.89 -3.37 12.65
N ASN A 75 -11.31 -4.58 12.60
CA ASN A 75 -10.41 -5.06 13.66
C ASN A 75 -9.11 -4.26 13.74
N SER A 76 -8.79 -3.46 12.72
CA SER A 76 -7.78 -2.41 12.86
C SER A 76 -8.29 -1.21 13.65
N VAL A 77 -9.59 -0.98 13.80
CA VAL A 77 -10.08 0.16 14.59
C VAL A 77 -9.98 -0.17 16.09
N ASP A 78 -9.61 0.84 16.88
CA ASP A 78 -9.53 0.73 18.33
C ASP A 78 -10.85 0.15 18.91
N PRO A 79 -10.81 -0.82 19.86
CA PRO A 79 -12.01 -1.34 20.50
C PRO A 79 -13.01 -0.27 20.97
N VAL A 80 -12.54 0.85 21.51
CA VAL A 80 -13.39 1.95 21.99
C VAL A 80 -14.16 2.57 20.83
N ILE A 81 -13.48 2.90 19.74
CA ILE A 81 -14.11 3.51 18.55
C ILE A 81 -15.02 2.50 17.85
N ARG A 82 -14.71 1.19 17.90
CA ARG A 82 -15.62 0.15 17.39
C ARG A 82 -16.98 0.22 18.08
N TYR A 83 -17.03 0.43 19.39
CA TYR A 83 -18.30 0.62 20.10
C TYR A 83 -19.03 1.88 19.65
N GLU A 84 -18.31 2.98 19.41
CA GLU A 84 -18.90 4.26 18.99
C GLU A 84 -19.52 4.17 17.60
N ILE A 85 -18.89 3.47 16.66
CA ILE A 85 -19.42 3.30 15.30
C ILE A 85 -20.42 2.15 15.18
N THR A 86 -20.67 1.41 16.26
CA THR A 86 -21.65 0.32 16.28
C THR A 86 -23.05 0.91 16.11
N GLY A 87 -23.74 0.52 15.03
CA GLY A 87 -25.09 1.01 14.71
C GLY A 87 -25.12 2.22 13.77
N MET A 88 -23.96 2.76 13.37
CA MET A 88 -23.87 3.75 12.30
C MET A 88 -24.05 3.08 10.92
N THR A 89 -24.54 3.86 9.94
CA THR A 89 -24.49 3.43 8.54
C THR A 89 -23.03 3.38 8.06
N PRO A 90 -22.70 2.65 6.97
CA PRO A 90 -21.35 2.61 6.42
C PRO A 90 -20.77 4.01 6.13
N ASN A 91 -21.57 4.91 5.56
CA ASN A 91 -21.20 6.30 5.33
C ASN A 91 -20.90 7.06 6.63
N GLN A 92 -21.80 6.97 7.62
CA GLN A 92 -21.60 7.62 8.92
C GLN A 92 -20.34 7.13 9.63
N ALA A 93 -20.13 5.82 9.66
CA ALA A 93 -18.93 5.21 10.24
C ALA A 93 -17.66 5.67 9.49
N TYR A 94 -17.71 5.74 8.16
CA TYR A 94 -16.58 6.21 7.37
C TYR A 94 -16.25 7.66 7.68
N VAL A 95 -17.25 8.56 7.64
CA VAL A 95 -17.11 9.99 7.99
C VAL A 95 -16.53 10.15 9.39
N TYR A 96 -17.06 9.42 10.38
CA TYR A 96 -16.55 9.42 11.75
C TYR A 96 -15.06 9.06 11.80
N LEU A 97 -14.66 7.96 11.16
CA LEU A 97 -13.26 7.53 11.11
C LEU A 97 -12.37 8.58 10.41
N GLN A 98 -12.87 9.27 9.38
CA GLN A 98 -12.12 10.38 8.79
C GLN A 98 -11.92 11.50 9.79
N GLU A 99 -12.97 11.93 10.49
CA GLU A 99 -12.89 13.01 11.47
C GLU A 99 -11.99 12.66 12.67
N THR A 100 -12.01 11.40 13.12
CA THR A 100 -11.21 10.94 14.26
C THR A 100 -9.72 10.78 13.91
N TYR A 101 -9.41 10.25 12.72
CA TYR A 101 -8.06 9.79 12.41
C TYR A 101 -7.36 10.54 11.28
N LYS A 102 -8.08 11.28 10.42
CA LYS A 102 -7.45 12.04 9.34
C LYS A 102 -6.66 13.20 9.94
N PHE A 103 -5.35 13.04 9.94
CA PHE A 103 -4.43 14.11 10.28
C PHE A 103 -4.27 15.12 9.15
N ASP A 104 -3.73 16.29 9.49
CA ASP A 104 -3.22 17.25 8.51
C ASP A 104 -2.24 16.55 7.55
N ASN A 105 -2.47 16.74 6.24
CA ASN A 105 -1.64 16.24 5.16
C ASN A 105 -0.15 16.58 5.39
N VAL A 106 0.15 17.73 6.01
CA VAL A 106 1.53 18.13 6.35
C VAL A 106 2.21 17.11 7.27
N ARG A 107 1.50 16.62 8.30
CA ARG A 107 2.06 15.64 9.25
C ARG A 107 2.17 14.26 8.61
N ALA A 108 1.13 13.84 7.87
CA ALA A 108 1.15 12.57 7.15
C ALA A 108 2.33 12.50 6.17
N ARG A 109 2.57 13.59 5.43
CA ARG A 109 3.71 13.74 4.53
C ARG A 109 5.03 13.61 5.27
N LYS A 110 5.21 14.34 6.38
CA LYS A 110 6.44 14.29 7.18
C LYS A 110 6.76 12.87 7.65
N ILE A 111 5.77 12.12 8.14
CA ILE A 111 5.94 10.73 8.55
C ILE A 111 6.37 9.85 7.36
N ALA A 112 5.72 10.00 6.20
CA ALA A 112 6.06 9.23 5.02
C ALA A 112 7.47 9.56 4.48
N GLU A 113 7.87 10.83 4.51
CA GLU A 113 9.22 11.30 4.16
C GLU A 113 10.27 10.77 5.14
N GLU A 114 10.02 10.81 6.44
CA GLU A 114 10.91 10.25 7.48
C GLU A 114 11.04 8.74 7.33
N ASN A 115 9.95 8.03 7.07
CA ASN A 115 9.98 6.59 6.82
C ASN A 115 10.78 6.25 5.56
N LEU A 116 10.64 7.05 4.48
CA LEU A 116 11.45 6.88 3.27
C LEU A 116 12.92 7.18 3.54
N ALA A 117 13.22 8.23 4.30
CA ALA A 117 14.57 8.62 4.71
C ALA A 117 15.23 7.54 5.59
N ASN A 118 14.48 6.86 6.45
CA ASN A 118 15.03 5.86 7.36
C ASN A 118 14.94 4.42 6.83
N LEU A 119 14.33 4.23 5.66
CA LEU A 119 14.19 2.90 5.07
C LEU A 119 15.56 2.29 4.76
N THR A 120 15.87 1.15 5.35
CA THR A 120 17.08 0.35 5.11
C THR A 120 16.71 -0.99 4.47
N PHE A 121 17.62 -1.56 3.70
CA PHE A 121 17.44 -2.89 3.13
C PHE A 121 17.79 -3.94 4.20
N SER A 122 16.89 -4.87 4.49
CA SER A 122 17.16 -5.99 5.39
C SER A 122 17.92 -7.11 4.66
N PRO A 123 19.03 -7.65 5.20
CA PRO A 123 19.73 -8.78 4.56
C PRO A 123 18.85 -10.01 4.34
N SER A 124 17.84 -10.21 5.19
CA SER A 124 16.91 -11.34 5.13
C SER A 124 15.73 -11.14 4.19
N GLU A 125 15.54 -9.94 3.61
CA GLU A 125 14.41 -9.68 2.72
C GLU A 125 14.81 -9.76 1.23
N PRO A 126 13.89 -10.21 0.36
CA PRO A 126 14.06 -10.06 -1.09
C PRO A 126 14.04 -8.59 -1.53
N ALA A 127 14.82 -8.23 -2.53
CA ALA A 127 14.86 -6.89 -3.11
C ALA A 127 13.52 -6.48 -3.71
N MET A 128 12.71 -7.42 -4.19
CA MET A 128 11.33 -7.13 -4.60
C MET A 128 10.48 -6.62 -3.42
N THR A 129 10.63 -7.21 -2.22
CA THR A 129 9.96 -6.75 -1.00
C THR A 129 10.41 -5.33 -0.63
N PHE A 130 11.71 -5.07 -0.70
CA PHE A 130 12.27 -3.74 -0.47
C PHE A 130 11.74 -2.71 -1.49
N VAL A 131 11.76 -3.04 -2.79
CA VAL A 131 11.21 -2.20 -3.87
C VAL A 131 9.73 -1.90 -3.64
N ASN A 132 8.96 -2.88 -3.17
CA ASN A 132 7.55 -2.68 -2.83
C ASN A 132 7.38 -1.70 -1.65
N LYS A 133 8.19 -1.82 -0.59
CA LYS A 133 8.18 -0.85 0.54
C LYS A 133 8.46 0.57 0.05
N VAL A 134 9.46 0.74 -0.81
CA VAL A 134 9.80 2.03 -1.42
C VAL A 134 8.62 2.59 -2.23
N ARG A 135 7.95 1.77 -3.05
CA ARG A 135 6.78 2.19 -3.83
C ARG A 135 5.58 2.57 -2.96
N ILE A 136 5.37 1.86 -1.85
CA ILE A 136 4.34 2.19 -0.87
C ILE A 136 4.61 3.58 -0.29
N LEU A 137 5.82 3.85 0.20
CA LEU A 137 6.18 5.16 0.76
C LEU A 137 6.12 6.28 -0.28
N GLN A 138 6.53 6.04 -1.53
CA GLN A 138 6.38 7.01 -2.61
C GLN A 138 4.90 7.35 -2.86
N ARG A 139 3.99 6.38 -2.70
CA ARG A 139 2.55 6.60 -2.83
C ARG A 139 1.99 7.33 -1.61
N ASP A 140 2.43 6.98 -0.41
CA ASP A 140 2.01 7.64 0.83
C ASP A 140 2.37 9.13 0.83
N ILE A 141 3.56 9.50 0.35
CA ILE A 141 3.95 10.91 0.17
C ILE A 141 3.00 11.62 -0.81
N ARG A 142 2.64 10.98 -1.93
CA ARG A 142 1.74 11.56 -2.94
C ARG A 142 0.31 11.72 -2.44
N ASP A 143 -0.19 10.73 -1.70
CA ASP A 143 -1.54 10.77 -1.11
C ASP A 143 -1.65 11.85 -0.03
N ALA A 144 -0.53 12.17 0.63
CA ALA A 144 -0.41 13.31 1.54
C ALA A 144 -0.04 14.62 0.83
N GLU A 145 -0.31 14.73 -0.48
CA GLU A 145 -0.09 15.92 -1.32
C GLU A 145 1.38 16.39 -1.37
N GLY A 146 2.32 15.47 -1.10
CA GLY A 146 3.75 15.69 -1.23
C GLY A 146 4.28 15.35 -2.63
N ASN A 147 5.46 15.89 -2.94
CA ASN A 147 6.17 15.58 -4.18
C ASN A 147 7.30 14.58 -3.89
N CYS A 148 7.22 13.38 -4.47
CA CYS A 148 8.27 12.36 -4.38
C CYS A 148 8.79 12.00 -5.77
N THR A 149 9.88 12.66 -6.16
CA THR A 149 10.48 12.51 -7.50
C THR A 149 11.18 11.16 -7.65
N ASN A 150 11.28 10.64 -8.87
CA ASN A 150 12.01 9.40 -9.15
C ASN A 150 13.47 9.48 -8.68
N ALA A 151 14.11 10.65 -8.78
CA ALA A 151 15.47 10.86 -8.31
C ALA A 151 15.62 10.64 -6.79
N MET A 152 14.68 11.14 -5.98
CA MET A 152 14.67 10.91 -4.52
C MET A 152 14.54 9.43 -4.18
N VAL A 153 13.72 8.71 -4.94
CA VAL A 153 13.48 7.29 -4.74
C VAL A 153 14.71 6.47 -5.13
N MET A 154 15.30 6.73 -6.30
CA MET A 154 16.55 6.09 -6.73
C MET A 154 17.68 6.34 -5.72
N TYR A 155 17.84 7.58 -5.26
CA TYR A 155 18.83 7.94 -4.24
C TYR A 155 18.62 7.15 -2.95
N THR A 156 17.36 7.04 -2.49
CA THR A 156 17.00 6.25 -1.31
C THR A 156 17.35 4.78 -1.47
N ILE A 157 17.03 4.18 -2.62
CA ILE A 157 17.42 2.80 -2.89
C ILE A 157 18.95 2.66 -2.84
N THR A 158 19.68 3.47 -3.60
CA THR A 158 21.15 3.37 -3.70
C THR A 158 21.84 3.47 -2.34
N ARG A 159 21.42 4.39 -1.45
CA ARG A 159 22.04 4.55 -0.13
C ARG A 159 21.67 3.45 0.87
N SER A 160 20.53 2.79 0.68
CA SER A 160 20.00 1.81 1.63
C SER A 160 20.46 0.38 1.34
N LEU A 161 21.07 0.13 0.17
CA LEU A 161 21.55 -1.19 -0.23
C LEU A 161 22.91 -1.53 0.40
N PRO A 162 23.09 -2.75 0.92
CA PRO A 162 24.38 -3.23 1.42
C PRO A 162 25.37 -3.41 0.26
N LYS A 163 26.56 -2.79 0.40
CA LYS A 163 27.57 -2.71 -0.69
C LYS A 163 28.13 -4.08 -1.07
N ASP A 164 28.35 -4.96 -0.11
CA ASP A 164 28.85 -6.32 -0.28
C ASP A 164 27.93 -7.19 -1.16
N ARG A 165 26.61 -6.98 -1.04
CA ARG A 165 25.62 -7.73 -1.82
C ARG A 165 25.30 -7.11 -3.18
N PHE A 166 25.38 -5.78 -3.30
CA PHE A 166 24.94 -5.04 -4.49
C PHE A 166 26.04 -4.22 -5.17
N ALA A 167 27.32 -4.54 -4.95
CA ALA A 167 28.47 -3.79 -5.49
C ALA A 167 28.39 -3.59 -7.01
N ASP A 168 28.11 -4.65 -7.77
CA ASP A 168 28.03 -4.61 -9.23
C ASP A 168 26.90 -3.70 -9.72
N PHE A 169 25.74 -3.78 -9.06
CA PHE A 169 24.61 -2.91 -9.34
C PHE A 169 24.97 -1.44 -9.08
N LEU A 170 25.50 -1.13 -7.90
CA LEU A 170 25.87 0.23 -7.51
C LEU A 170 26.93 0.83 -8.45
N THR A 171 27.90 0.02 -8.86
CA THR A 171 28.93 0.40 -9.83
C THR A 171 28.32 0.70 -11.20
N SER A 172 27.42 -0.16 -11.69
CA SER A 172 26.75 0.04 -12.98
C SER A 172 25.93 1.34 -13.03
N ILE A 173 25.29 1.72 -11.92
CA ILE A 173 24.50 2.95 -11.82
C ILE A 173 25.39 4.19 -11.86
N ASN A 174 26.53 4.18 -11.15
CA ASN A 174 27.45 5.31 -11.15
C ASN A 174 28.05 5.55 -12.54
N ILE A 175 28.44 4.47 -13.24
CA ILE A 175 28.96 4.57 -14.62
C ILE A 175 27.94 5.22 -15.57
N ILE A 176 26.66 4.90 -15.43
CA ILE A 176 25.60 5.47 -16.29
C ILE A 176 25.39 6.97 -16.02
N LYS A 177 25.53 7.41 -14.77
CA LYS A 177 25.42 8.83 -14.40
C LYS A 177 26.53 9.68 -15.02
N ASP A 178 27.72 9.12 -15.17
CA ASP A 178 28.91 9.85 -15.65
C ASP A 178 28.99 9.92 -17.19
N MET A 179 28.05 9.29 -17.92
CA MET A 179 28.04 9.31 -19.38
C MET A 179 27.28 10.54 -19.94
N PRO A 180 27.93 11.43 -20.70
CA PRO A 180 27.36 12.70 -21.17
C PRO A 180 26.22 12.58 -22.20
N LYS A 181 25.84 11.36 -22.61
CA LYS A 181 24.72 11.04 -23.51
C LYS A 181 23.91 9.82 -23.06
N ALA A 182 24.05 9.38 -21.80
CA ALA A 182 23.26 8.26 -21.33
C ALA A 182 21.77 8.60 -21.40
N LYS A 183 20.99 7.68 -21.96
CA LYS A 183 19.53 7.71 -21.84
C LYS A 183 19.19 7.73 -20.35
N GLU A 184 18.39 8.70 -19.93
CA GLU A 184 17.94 8.79 -18.55
C GLU A 184 17.28 7.46 -18.15
N VAL A 185 17.83 6.81 -17.12
CA VAL A 185 17.31 5.54 -16.63
C VAL A 185 15.97 5.80 -15.98
N THR A 186 14.92 5.15 -16.47
CA THR A 186 13.60 5.27 -15.86
C THR A 186 13.56 4.56 -14.50
N MET A 187 12.64 4.97 -13.62
CA MET A 187 12.46 4.33 -12.31
C MET A 187 12.19 2.82 -12.43
N SER A 188 11.41 2.42 -13.43
CA SER A 188 11.09 1.01 -13.68
C SER A 188 12.31 0.21 -14.12
N GLU A 189 13.14 0.76 -15.01
CA GLU A 189 14.40 0.12 -15.42
C GLU A 189 15.38 0.01 -14.24
N PHE A 190 15.48 1.03 -13.41
CA PHE A 190 16.32 1.03 -12.22
C PHE A 190 15.92 -0.08 -11.22
N MET A 191 14.63 -0.15 -10.88
CA MET A 191 14.09 -1.18 -9.98
C MET A 191 14.24 -2.59 -10.58
N GLY A 192 14.00 -2.75 -11.89
CA GLY A 192 14.17 -4.03 -12.59
C GLY A 192 15.62 -4.52 -12.54
N ARG A 193 16.59 -3.62 -12.72
CA ARG A 193 18.03 -3.94 -12.60
C ARG A 193 18.42 -4.34 -11.18
N LEU A 194 17.83 -3.73 -10.15
CA LEU A 194 18.07 -4.12 -8.76
C LEU A 194 17.58 -5.55 -8.48
N VAL A 195 16.35 -5.86 -8.86
CA VAL A 195 15.79 -7.22 -8.67
C VAL A 195 16.58 -8.26 -9.46
N PHE A 196 17.02 -7.90 -10.67
CA PHE A 196 17.89 -8.77 -11.46
C PHE A 196 19.25 -8.99 -10.79
N ALA A 197 19.88 -7.94 -10.26
CA ALA A 197 21.16 -8.04 -9.57
C ALA A 197 21.11 -8.94 -8.32
N GLU A 198 19.96 -8.99 -7.65
CA GLU A 198 19.74 -9.95 -6.55
C GLU A 198 19.64 -11.40 -7.03
N ALA A 199 18.99 -11.63 -8.17
CA ALA A 199 18.77 -12.97 -8.72
C ALA A 199 20.04 -13.59 -9.32
N VAL A 200 21.03 -12.77 -9.71
CA VAL A 200 22.30 -13.24 -10.23
C VAL A 200 23.20 -13.65 -9.05
N PRO A 201 23.63 -14.92 -8.96
CA PRO A 201 24.55 -15.33 -7.90
C PRO A 201 25.85 -14.52 -8.02
N PRO A 202 26.47 -14.15 -6.89
CA PRO A 202 27.74 -13.44 -6.91
C PRO A 202 28.73 -14.28 -7.71
N LYS A 203 29.48 -13.63 -8.62
CA LYS A 203 30.59 -14.29 -9.31
C LYS A 203 31.52 -14.80 -8.22
N VAL A 204 31.50 -16.11 -7.98
CA VAL A 204 32.49 -16.76 -7.14
C VAL A 204 33.81 -16.38 -7.76
N ALA A 205 34.62 -15.58 -7.03
CA ALA A 205 35.99 -15.34 -7.43
C ALA A 205 36.59 -16.74 -7.57
N SER A 206 36.87 -17.15 -8.81
CA SER A 206 37.67 -18.33 -9.06
C SER A 206 38.99 -18.01 -8.38
N SER A 207 39.21 -18.60 -7.21
CA SER A 207 40.52 -18.80 -6.64
C SER A 207 41.26 -19.73 -7.58
N THR A 208 41.68 -19.17 -8.71
CA THR A 208 42.79 -19.66 -9.49
C THR A 208 44.05 -19.18 -8.75
N GLU A 209 44.93 -20.15 -8.52
CA GLU A 209 46.36 -19.99 -8.19
C GLU A 209 46.66 -19.80 -6.69
N GLY A 210 47.47 -20.65 -6.05
CA GLY A 210 48.28 -21.79 -6.52
C GLY A 210 48.90 -22.53 -5.34
#